data_AF-A0A423WIS5-F1
#
_entry.id   AF-A0A423WIS5-F1
#
_cell.length_a   1.000
_cell.length_b   1.000
_cell.length_c   1.000
_cell.angle_alpha   90.00
_cell.angle_beta   90.00
_cell.angle_gamma   90.00
#
_symmetry.space_group_name_H-M   'P 1'
#
loop_
_entity.id
_entity.type
_entity.pdbx_description
1 polymer ?
#
loop_
_entity_poly.entity_id
_entity_poly.type
_entity_poly.pdbx_seq_one_letter_code
_entity_poly.pdbx_strand_id
1 'polypeptide(L)'
;MDWHNTTQALLPAMMESRIKSWGPADISTQQDCLFYNGRIPQEITDLIFKFALSPDTLPGPHSRVGPRHDFHIRYDHEPGDDEPEVDDPARAARLVESAGASTGLNPGDDSGAEQSPPVLRTGRIRRRKEMGFDWFRPECAGRLVFRGHELLRTCRRVYLDTRGLFEQAREVVIFSGREPPWGRDWGLVAFVRGLNTNYAQLPPNIRSIRWFPQMYLLERSVKELSPGLGGTQLGDNDGRAHLISQLSQGLAPAEPVWRVLHSLEHFHLTIRRTDWDRWEDNKALAINPYQYSDGQPSLETMQRDMRTSMVEGKQPPCDVNSWITLCRTMRKLKTLTISFETSEDKKDEMEDIVAWARTWRFGVLSWRCWVDQAPNKTDFYLIAEDKPARKMSWRGLKHHWSDFCSACGAGQELRPDCGHCLKKHKLLQQGKGPRLLVWTLTWRPEPVATQVSSEGNEPDN
;
A
#
# COMPACT_ATOMS: atom_id res chain seq x y z
N MET A 1 26.44 11.90 36.55
CA MET A 1 27.38 12.07 35.43
C MET A 1 26.56 12.28 34.17
N ASP A 2 26.94 13.28 33.40
CA ASP A 2 26.08 13.97 32.43
C ASP A 2 26.03 13.21 31.09
N TRP A 3 24.91 12.55 30.82
CA TRP A 3 24.66 11.79 29.59
C TRP A 3 24.88 12.63 28.33
N HIS A 4 24.67 13.95 28.44
CA HIS A 4 24.94 14.91 27.37
C HIS A 4 26.41 14.92 26.96
N ASN A 5 27.32 14.91 27.93
CA ASN A 5 28.77 14.96 27.69
C ASN A 5 29.28 13.63 27.10
N THR A 6 28.76 12.50 27.58
CA THR A 6 29.10 11.17 27.01
C THR A 6 28.61 11.03 25.57
N THR A 7 27.44 11.58 25.25
CA THR A 7 26.86 11.51 23.90
C THR A 7 27.59 12.45 22.94
N GLN A 8 27.96 13.65 23.39
CA GLN A 8 28.82 14.56 22.61
C GLN A 8 30.21 13.98 22.33
N ALA A 9 30.80 13.25 23.29
CA ALA A 9 32.10 12.61 23.09
C ALA A 9 32.06 11.46 22.07
N LEU A 10 30.93 10.77 21.92
CA LEU A 10 30.78 9.60 21.03
C LEU A 10 30.26 9.96 19.62
N LEU A 11 29.65 11.15 19.46
CA LEU A 11 29.04 11.59 18.21
C LEU A 11 29.99 11.53 17.00
N PRO A 12 31.26 12.00 17.09
CA PRO A 12 32.18 12.01 15.95
C PRO A 12 32.46 10.60 15.41
N ALA A 13 32.72 9.63 16.30
CA ALA A 13 33.00 8.25 15.91
C ALA A 13 31.78 7.55 15.30
N MET A 14 30.57 7.85 15.82
CA MET A 14 29.32 7.33 15.24
C MET A 14 29.03 7.89 13.85
N MET A 15 29.31 9.18 13.63
CA MET A 15 29.15 9.80 12.32
C MET A 15 30.15 9.23 11.31
N GLU A 16 31.42 9.06 11.72
CA GLU A 16 32.46 8.52 10.85
C GLU A 16 32.18 7.06 10.43
N SER A 17 31.69 6.23 11.35
CA SER A 17 31.26 4.85 11.05
C SER A 17 30.07 4.81 10.07
N ARG A 18 29.15 5.77 10.17
CA ARG A 18 28.00 5.88 9.25
C ARG A 18 28.43 6.32 7.87
N ILE A 19 29.31 7.31 7.77
CA ILE A 19 29.82 7.82 6.49
C ILE A 19 30.55 6.70 5.72
N LYS A 20 31.33 5.86 6.41
CA LYS A 20 32.00 4.69 5.81
C LYS A 20 31.04 3.61 5.30
N SER A 21 29.78 3.60 5.75
CA SER A 21 28.78 2.60 5.37
C SER A 21 27.92 2.97 4.16
N TRP A 22 28.03 4.21 3.64
CA TRP A 22 27.08 4.77 2.66
C TRP A 22 27.47 4.62 1.18
N GLY A 23 28.44 3.76 0.84
CA GLY A 23 28.72 3.37 -0.54
C GLY A 23 30.14 3.73 -1.03
N PRO A 24 30.46 3.47 -2.31
CA PRO A 24 31.81 3.59 -2.86
C PRO A 24 32.36 5.02 -2.73
N ALA A 25 33.68 5.12 -2.54
CA ALA A 25 34.43 6.34 -2.21
C ALA A 25 34.35 7.48 -3.25
N ASP A 26 33.61 7.28 -4.34
CA ASP A 26 33.53 8.17 -5.50
C ASP A 26 32.32 9.11 -5.47
N ILE A 27 31.40 8.97 -4.50
CA ILE A 27 30.34 9.97 -4.28
C ILE A 27 30.96 11.13 -3.51
N SER A 28 31.12 12.26 -4.19
CA SER A 28 31.50 13.51 -3.54
C SER A 28 30.31 13.99 -2.73
N THR A 29 30.22 13.54 -1.48
CA THR A 29 29.15 13.90 -0.54
C THR A 29 28.95 15.41 -0.39
N GLN A 30 29.94 16.21 -0.77
CA GLN A 30 29.83 17.66 -0.81
C GLN A 30 29.38 18.20 -2.18
N GLN A 31 29.77 17.62 -3.32
CA GLN A 31 29.32 18.14 -4.62
C GLN A 31 27.95 17.61 -5.06
N ASP A 32 27.58 16.41 -4.60
CA ASP A 32 26.31 15.76 -4.98
C ASP A 32 25.19 16.05 -3.98
N CYS A 33 25.52 16.61 -2.82
CA CYS A 33 24.55 16.97 -1.81
C CYS A 33 23.85 18.29 -2.18
N LEU A 34 22.52 18.25 -2.17
CA LEU A 34 21.65 19.39 -2.49
C LEU A 34 21.92 20.62 -1.60
N PHE A 35 22.48 20.42 -0.41
CA PHE A 35 22.86 21.51 0.50
C PHE A 35 24.11 22.27 0.06
N TYR A 36 24.99 21.62 -0.70
CA TYR A 36 26.33 22.13 -1.01
C TYR A 36 26.56 22.35 -2.51
N ASN A 37 25.64 21.91 -3.37
CA ASN A 37 25.72 22.09 -4.82
C ASN A 37 25.14 23.41 -5.35
N GLY A 38 24.87 24.37 -4.45
CA GLY A 38 24.38 25.72 -4.79
C GLY A 38 22.93 25.79 -5.30
N ARG A 39 22.21 24.66 -5.35
CA ARG A 39 20.77 24.66 -5.72
C ARG A 39 19.87 25.21 -4.62
N ILE A 40 20.34 25.17 -3.38
CA ILE A 40 19.70 25.79 -2.22
C ILE A 40 20.51 27.04 -1.87
N PRO A 41 19.89 28.23 -1.77
CA PRO A 41 20.59 29.44 -1.34
C PRO A 41 21.28 29.22 0.01
N GLN A 42 22.49 29.76 0.16
CA GLN A 42 23.35 29.54 1.32
C GLN A 42 22.65 29.87 2.64
N GLU A 43 21.81 30.90 2.64
CA GLU A 43 21.04 31.33 3.81
C GLU A 43 20.04 30.27 4.28
N ILE A 44 19.46 29.51 3.34
CA ILE A 44 18.52 28.42 3.65
C ILE A 44 19.30 27.21 4.17
N THR A 45 20.43 26.90 3.54
CA THR A 45 21.33 25.83 3.98
C THR A 45 21.85 26.09 5.40
N ASP A 46 22.29 27.31 5.69
CA ASP A 46 22.80 27.72 7.00
C ASP A 46 21.72 27.66 8.08
N LEU A 47 20.49 28.03 7.75
CA LEU A 47 19.34 27.92 8.67
C LEU A 47 18.98 26.47 8.95
N ILE A 48 19.04 25.59 7.94
CA ILE A 48 18.80 24.14 8.10
C ILE A 48 19.87 23.52 9.00
N PHE A 49 21.15 23.83 8.78
CA PHE A 49 22.24 23.32 9.61
C PHE A 49 22.19 23.87 11.04
N LYS A 50 21.95 25.17 11.20
CA LYS A 50 21.80 25.81 12.52
C LYS A 50 20.68 25.19 13.34
N PHE A 51 19.58 24.79 12.69
CA PHE A 51 18.45 24.16 13.35
C PHE A 51 18.68 22.66 13.61
N ALA A 52 19.25 21.93 12.65
CA ALA A 52 19.58 20.51 12.81
C ALA A 52 20.61 20.26 13.92
N LEU A 53 21.54 21.20 14.12
CA LEU A 53 22.55 21.17 15.18
C LEU A 53 22.08 21.85 16.48
N SER A 54 20.82 22.30 16.55
CA SER A 54 20.26 22.85 17.79
C SER A 54 20.16 21.75 18.85
N PRO A 55 20.48 22.02 20.13
CA PRO A 55 20.39 21.03 21.22
C PRO A 55 19.01 20.36 21.34
N ASP A 56 17.97 21.00 20.83
CA ASP A 56 16.57 20.58 20.93
C ASP A 56 16.12 19.50 19.91
N THR A 57 16.96 19.12 18.95
CA THR A 57 16.63 18.12 17.90
C THR A 57 17.16 16.71 18.18
N LEU A 58 17.93 16.52 19.26
CA LEU A 58 18.43 15.20 19.65
C LEU A 58 17.29 14.33 20.25
N PRO A 59 17.20 13.04 19.90
CA PRO A 59 16.19 12.16 20.46
C PRO A 59 16.36 12.06 21.98
N GLY A 60 15.30 12.38 22.72
CA GLY A 60 15.32 12.35 24.18
C GLY A 60 15.60 10.95 24.76
N PRO A 61 16.11 10.86 26.00
CA PRO A 61 16.65 9.65 26.63
C PRO A 61 15.64 8.50 26.88
N HIS A 62 14.39 8.62 26.42
CA HIS A 62 13.31 7.66 26.66
C HIS A 62 12.65 7.11 25.39
N SER A 63 13.29 7.25 24.22
CA SER A 63 12.81 6.56 23.02
C SER A 63 12.99 5.05 23.16
N ARG A 64 11.92 4.33 23.51
CA ARG A 64 11.89 2.85 23.64
C ARG A 64 12.03 2.09 22.32
N VAL A 65 12.06 2.79 21.18
CA VAL A 65 12.45 2.20 19.91
C VAL A 65 13.97 2.24 19.87
N GLY A 66 14.60 1.15 20.29
CA GLY A 66 16.06 1.04 20.21
C GLY A 66 16.53 1.26 18.77
N PRO A 67 17.73 1.83 18.55
CA PRO A 67 18.30 2.13 17.23
C PRO A 67 18.65 0.88 16.38
N ARG A 68 18.02 -0.27 16.65
CA ARG A 68 18.35 -1.59 16.12
C ARG A 68 17.28 -2.22 15.21
N HIS A 69 16.19 -1.52 14.89
CA HIS A 69 15.26 -2.06 13.90
C HIS A 69 15.79 -1.75 12.50
N ASP A 70 16.64 -2.64 12.01
CA ASP A 70 17.17 -2.59 10.65
C ASP A 70 16.10 -3.14 9.69
N PHE A 71 15.58 -2.28 8.83
CA PHE A 71 14.60 -2.68 7.83
C PHE A 71 15.35 -3.31 6.65
N HIS A 72 15.50 -4.63 6.68
CA HIS A 72 16.02 -5.36 5.53
C HIS A 72 14.95 -5.46 4.45
N ILE A 73 15.03 -4.57 3.44
CA ILE A 73 14.27 -4.69 2.19
C ILE A 73 14.98 -5.71 1.30
N ARG A 74 14.22 -6.63 0.72
CA ARG A 74 14.72 -7.62 -0.23
C ARG A 74 13.91 -7.58 -1.52
N TYR A 75 14.58 -7.79 -2.65
CA TYR A 75 13.94 -7.85 -3.97
C TYR A 75 13.59 -9.28 -4.39
N ASP A 76 13.54 -10.19 -3.42
CA ASP A 76 13.15 -11.59 -3.58
C ASP A 76 12.11 -11.97 -2.51
N HIS A 77 11.60 -13.20 -2.58
CA HIS A 77 10.74 -13.79 -1.54
C HIS A 77 11.45 -14.92 -0.75
N GLU A 78 12.76 -15.09 -0.93
CA GLU A 78 13.54 -16.20 -0.35
C GLU A 78 13.84 -15.98 1.14
N PRO A 79 13.76 -16.99 2.03
CA PRO A 79 14.12 -16.87 3.46
C PRO A 79 15.41 -16.08 3.73
N GLY A 80 15.44 -15.30 4.80
CA GLY A 80 16.65 -14.59 5.26
C GLY A 80 17.62 -15.53 5.97
N ASP A 81 18.92 -15.24 5.86
CA ASP A 81 19.95 -15.91 6.66
C ASP A 81 19.71 -15.72 8.17
N ASP A 82 18.94 -14.68 8.54
CA ASP A 82 18.50 -14.41 9.92
C ASP A 82 17.18 -15.09 10.31
N GLU A 83 16.53 -15.79 9.39
CA GLU A 83 15.36 -16.60 9.69
C GLU A 83 15.83 -17.94 10.28
N PRO A 84 15.28 -18.37 11.43
CA PRO A 84 15.63 -19.67 11.97
C PRO A 84 15.25 -20.73 10.93
N GLU A 85 16.23 -21.56 10.54
CA GLU A 85 15.97 -22.77 9.76
C GLU A 85 14.78 -23.47 10.41
N VAL A 86 13.74 -23.73 9.62
CA VAL A 86 12.58 -24.46 10.09
C VAL A 86 13.10 -25.87 10.34
N ASP A 87 13.41 -26.17 11.60
CA ASP A 87 13.76 -27.53 12.02
C ASP A 87 12.70 -28.47 11.47
N ASP A 88 13.16 -29.51 10.76
CA ASP A 88 12.34 -30.53 10.13
C ASP A 88 11.21 -30.95 11.09
N PRO A 89 9.92 -30.85 10.69
CA PRO A 89 8.80 -31.25 11.55
C PRO A 89 8.92 -32.69 12.07
N ALA A 90 9.66 -33.57 11.38
CA ALA A 90 9.96 -34.91 11.87
C ALA A 90 10.86 -34.93 13.13
N ARG A 91 11.66 -33.88 13.35
CA ARG A 91 12.53 -33.73 14.52
C ARG A 91 11.78 -33.16 15.73
N ALA A 92 10.78 -32.32 15.50
CA ALA A 92 9.90 -31.79 16.55
C ALA A 92 8.98 -32.88 17.13
N ALA A 93 8.51 -33.83 16.32
CA ALA A 93 7.71 -34.96 16.79
C ALA A 93 8.49 -35.90 17.73
N ARG A 94 9.80 -36.11 17.49
CA ARG A 94 10.65 -37.00 18.31
C ARG A 94 11.01 -36.45 19.69
N LEU A 95 10.92 -35.14 19.89
CA LEU A 95 11.17 -34.51 21.20
C LEU A 95 9.95 -34.57 22.13
N VAL A 96 8.75 -34.81 21.60
CA VAL A 96 7.53 -34.97 22.42
C VAL A 96 7.37 -36.41 22.91
N GLU A 97 7.84 -37.41 22.15
CA GLU A 97 7.80 -38.82 22.57
C GLU A 97 8.87 -39.20 23.61
N SER A 98 9.93 -38.40 23.78
CA SER A 98 11.01 -38.67 24.75
C SER A 98 10.76 -38.13 26.16
N ALA A 99 9.64 -37.44 26.41
CA ALA A 99 9.26 -36.93 27.73
C ALA A 99 8.16 -37.75 28.43
N GLY A 100 7.71 -38.86 27.84
CA GLY A 100 6.61 -39.70 28.35
C GLY A 100 7.07 -40.96 29.07
N ALA A 101 7.87 -40.84 30.15
CA ALA A 101 8.11 -41.96 31.06
C ALA A 101 8.52 -41.48 32.46
N SER A 102 7.55 -41.17 33.32
CA SER A 102 7.55 -41.61 34.74
C SER A 102 6.26 -41.15 35.42
N THR A 103 5.25 -42.03 35.49
CA THR A 103 4.07 -41.86 36.34
C THR A 103 4.37 -42.55 37.69
N GLY A 104 4.87 -41.77 38.65
CA GLY A 104 4.93 -42.15 40.06
C GLY A 104 3.78 -41.47 40.80
N LEU A 105 2.77 -42.24 41.19
CA LEU A 105 1.68 -41.81 42.06
C LEU A 105 2.18 -41.66 43.51
N ASN A 106 1.94 -40.51 44.13
CA ASN A 106 1.77 -40.37 45.58
C ASN A 106 0.82 -39.19 45.86
N PRO A 107 -0.25 -39.38 46.66
CA PRO A 107 -1.06 -38.29 47.19
C PRO A 107 -0.60 -37.96 48.62
N GLY A 108 -0.40 -36.68 48.91
CA GLY A 108 -0.11 -36.23 50.28
C GLY A 108 0.30 -34.77 50.35
N ASP A 109 -0.66 -33.95 50.75
CA ASP A 109 -0.51 -32.84 51.70
C ASP A 109 0.52 -31.71 51.48
N ASP A 110 -0.09 -30.54 51.28
CA ASP A 110 0.01 -29.37 52.17
C ASP A 110 0.95 -28.19 51.81
N SER A 111 0.32 -27.03 51.95
CA SER A 111 0.74 -25.63 52.00
C SER A 111 2.22 -25.23 51.78
N GLY A 112 2.44 -24.43 50.74
CA GLY A 112 3.63 -23.61 50.57
C GLY A 112 3.43 -22.53 49.51
N ALA A 113 3.03 -21.33 49.94
CA ALA A 113 2.92 -20.16 49.08
C ALA A 113 4.31 -19.63 48.71
N GLU A 114 4.94 -20.18 47.67
CA GLU A 114 6.13 -19.60 47.05
C GLU A 114 5.74 -18.58 45.98
N GLN A 115 6.09 -17.33 46.25
CA GLN A 115 5.99 -16.22 45.30
C GLN A 115 6.95 -16.46 44.13
N SER A 116 6.39 -16.94 43.02
CA SER A 116 7.07 -16.88 41.73
C SER A 116 7.40 -15.42 41.38
N PRO A 117 8.58 -15.13 40.81
CA PRO A 117 8.94 -13.77 40.42
C PRO A 117 7.98 -13.25 39.34
N PRO A 118 7.76 -11.92 39.25
CA PRO A 118 6.76 -11.37 38.36
C PRO A 118 7.16 -11.63 36.91
N VAL A 119 6.51 -12.59 36.28
CA VAL A 119 6.44 -12.67 34.82
C VAL A 119 5.90 -11.32 34.35
N LEU A 120 6.76 -10.54 33.69
CA LEU A 120 6.39 -9.29 33.03
C LEU A 120 5.21 -9.59 32.11
N ARG A 121 3.99 -9.31 32.59
CA ARG A 121 2.78 -9.25 31.76
C ARG A 121 3.03 -8.16 30.74
N THR A 122 3.50 -8.56 29.57
CA THR A 122 3.53 -7.75 28.36
C THR A 122 2.12 -7.22 28.17
N GLY A 123 1.92 -5.94 28.50
CA GLY A 123 0.62 -5.29 28.43
C GLY A 123 -0.01 -5.53 27.06
N ARG A 124 -1.26 -6.01 27.05
CA ARG A 124 -2.09 -6.16 25.85
C ARG A 124 -2.01 -4.87 25.03
N ILE A 125 -1.40 -4.95 23.85
CA ILE A 125 -1.52 -3.91 22.84
C ILE A 125 -2.98 -3.93 22.40
N ARG A 126 -3.82 -3.05 22.99
CA ARG A 126 -5.19 -2.85 22.51
C ARG A 126 -5.11 -2.25 21.11
N ARG A 127 -5.37 -3.08 20.10
CA ARG A 127 -5.60 -2.66 18.72
C ARG A 127 -6.83 -1.75 18.70
N ARG A 128 -6.64 -0.44 18.67
CA ARG A 128 -7.75 0.48 18.35
C ARG A 128 -7.94 0.41 16.84
N LYS A 129 -9.11 -0.07 16.39
CA LYS A 129 -9.50 -0.17 14.97
C LYS A 129 -9.32 1.14 14.19
N GLU A 130 -9.32 2.27 14.89
CA GLU A 130 -9.30 3.63 14.34
C GLU A 130 -7.89 4.18 14.09
N MET A 131 -6.83 3.51 14.53
CA MET A 131 -5.45 3.99 14.34
C MET A 131 -4.69 2.98 13.49
N GLY A 132 -4.78 3.10 12.17
CA GLY A 132 -4.16 2.17 11.20
C GLY A 132 -2.63 2.08 11.27
N PHE A 133 -2.04 1.36 12.21
CA PHE A 133 -0.59 1.30 12.52
C PHE A 133 0.46 1.08 11.38
N ASP A 134 0.07 0.95 10.12
CA ASP A 134 0.81 0.48 8.94
C ASP A 134 1.55 1.54 8.11
N TRP A 135 1.59 2.79 8.56
CA TRP A 135 2.32 3.87 7.86
C TRP A 135 3.85 3.72 7.90
N PHE A 136 4.37 2.78 8.69
CA PHE A 136 5.80 2.52 8.81
C PHE A 136 6.28 1.57 7.72
N ARG A 137 6.39 2.08 6.48
CA ARG A 137 7.29 1.48 5.48
C ARG A 137 8.72 2.00 5.70
N PRO A 138 9.76 1.23 5.29
CA PRO A 138 11.16 1.68 5.39
C PRO A 138 11.40 3.04 4.68
N GLU A 139 10.61 3.35 3.65
CA GLU A 139 10.65 4.60 2.89
C GLU A 139 9.93 5.80 3.56
N CYS A 140 9.27 5.60 4.72
CA CYS A 140 8.44 6.63 5.39
C CYS A 140 8.70 6.76 6.91
N ALA A 141 9.93 6.52 7.39
CA ALA A 141 10.24 6.55 8.82
C ALA A 141 10.76 7.91 9.32
N GLY A 142 9.84 8.75 9.84
CA GLY A 142 10.16 9.91 10.68
C GLY A 142 9.24 9.98 11.90
N ARG A 143 9.78 10.17 13.10
CA ARG A 143 9.00 10.28 14.35
C ARG A 143 8.72 11.76 14.67
N LEU A 144 7.47 12.12 14.88
CA LEU A 144 7.05 13.46 15.33
C LEU A 144 7.13 13.60 16.86
N VAL A 145 7.81 14.65 17.32
CA VAL A 145 7.72 15.21 18.67
C VAL A 145 7.33 16.68 18.52
N PHE A 146 6.21 17.11 19.08
CA PHE A 146 5.75 18.50 19.02
C PHE A 146 6.19 19.30 20.25
N ARG A 147 7.18 20.18 20.07
CA ARG A 147 7.25 21.49 20.72
C ARG A 147 7.78 22.49 19.69
N GLY A 148 6.95 23.44 19.23
CA GLY A 148 7.36 24.36 18.16
C GLY A 148 6.21 25.05 17.43
N HIS A 149 5.62 26.08 18.04
CA HIS A 149 4.71 26.98 17.33
C HIS A 149 5.43 27.79 16.23
N GLU A 150 6.74 27.99 16.37
CA GLU A 150 7.63 28.60 15.37
C GLU A 150 7.96 27.63 14.23
N LEU A 151 8.20 26.33 14.53
CA LEU A 151 8.31 25.28 13.50
C LEU A 151 7.01 25.19 12.69
N LEU A 152 5.84 25.30 13.32
CA LEU A 152 4.56 25.32 12.60
C LEU A 152 4.40 26.54 11.68
N ARG A 153 4.97 27.71 12.03
CA ARG A 153 4.97 28.90 11.15
C ARG A 153 5.95 28.73 9.99
N THR A 154 7.14 28.21 10.23
CA THR A 154 8.12 27.90 9.18
C THR A 154 7.65 26.76 8.29
N CYS A 155 7.09 25.68 8.84
CA CYS A 155 6.43 24.62 8.10
C CYS A 155 5.20 25.14 7.35
N ARG A 156 4.44 26.10 7.88
CA ARG A 156 3.35 26.76 7.14
C ARG A 156 3.88 27.60 5.97
N ARG A 157 4.99 28.32 6.15
CA ARG A 157 5.65 29.10 5.10
C ARG A 157 6.22 28.19 4.02
N VAL A 158 7.01 27.19 4.40
CA VAL A 158 7.50 26.11 3.52
C VAL A 158 6.33 25.39 2.86
N TYR A 159 5.24 25.11 3.56
CA TYR A 159 4.03 24.51 2.99
C TYR A 159 3.37 25.43 1.94
N LEU A 160 3.27 26.73 2.18
CA LEU A 160 2.72 27.67 1.21
C LEU A 160 3.65 27.84 0.00
N ASP A 161 4.96 27.84 0.21
CA ASP A 161 5.97 27.96 -0.85
C ASP A 161 6.11 26.63 -1.64
N THR A 162 5.98 25.48 -0.98
CA THR A 162 5.92 24.13 -1.60
C THR A 162 4.53 23.78 -2.13
N ARG A 163 3.46 24.49 -1.77
CA ARG A 163 2.13 24.34 -2.38
C ARG A 163 2.16 24.71 -3.86
N GLY A 164 2.97 25.70 -4.24
CA GLY A 164 3.30 25.95 -5.65
C GLY A 164 4.11 24.82 -6.31
N LEU A 165 4.88 24.05 -5.52
CA LEU A 165 5.51 22.81 -6.00
C LEU A 165 4.53 21.65 -6.10
N PHE A 166 3.44 21.61 -5.31
CA PHE A 166 2.33 20.66 -5.52
C PHE A 166 1.58 20.93 -6.83
N GLU A 167 1.52 22.18 -7.28
CA GLU A 167 1.02 22.52 -8.63
C GLU A 167 1.93 21.97 -9.74
N GLN A 168 3.20 21.70 -9.41
CA GLN A 168 4.20 21.05 -10.27
C GLN A 168 4.40 19.55 -9.99
N ALA A 169 3.84 19.04 -8.88
CA ALA A 169 4.06 17.68 -8.43
C ALA A 169 3.36 16.72 -9.39
N ARG A 170 4.18 15.95 -10.11
CA ARG A 170 3.67 14.97 -11.07
C ARG A 170 2.95 13.82 -10.38
N GLU A 171 3.33 13.46 -9.15
CA GLU A 171 2.76 12.35 -8.38
C GLU A 171 2.00 12.84 -7.15
N VAL A 172 0.75 12.38 -6.99
CA VAL A 172 -0.09 12.61 -5.81
C VAL A 172 -0.28 11.30 -5.07
N VAL A 173 -0.12 11.30 -3.76
CA VAL A 173 -0.35 10.12 -2.91
C VAL A 173 -1.68 10.27 -2.17
N ILE A 174 -2.53 9.26 -2.26
CA ILE A 174 -3.89 9.24 -1.69
C ILE A 174 -4.04 8.00 -0.83
N PHE A 175 -4.58 8.17 0.38
CA PHE A 175 -4.96 7.07 1.25
C PHE A 175 -6.48 7.07 1.39
N SER A 176 -7.13 5.91 1.33
CA SER A 176 -8.56 5.80 1.66
C SER A 176 -8.72 4.83 2.83
N GLY A 177 -9.09 5.35 4.00
CA GLY A 177 -9.41 4.55 5.19
C GLY A 177 -8.28 4.45 6.21
N ARG A 178 -7.25 3.61 6.00
CA ARG A 178 -6.10 3.51 6.93
C ARG A 178 -5.03 4.55 6.62
N GLU A 179 -5.39 5.82 6.81
CA GLU A 179 -4.52 6.97 6.55
C GLU A 179 -3.57 7.27 7.71
N PRO A 180 -2.34 7.75 7.46
CA PRO A 180 -1.45 8.27 8.50
C PRO A 180 -2.19 9.17 9.50
N PRO A 181 -1.76 9.26 10.77
CA PRO A 181 -2.49 10.01 11.81
C PRO A 181 -2.50 11.54 11.56
N TRP A 182 -1.75 12.02 10.57
CA TRP A 182 -1.73 13.38 10.05
C TRP A 182 -2.43 13.50 8.67
N GLY A 183 -2.91 12.38 8.14
CA GLY A 183 -3.78 12.31 6.97
C GLY A 183 -5.11 12.96 7.28
N ARG A 184 -5.57 13.74 6.31
CA ARG A 184 -6.90 14.30 6.29
C ARG A 184 -7.70 13.25 5.53
N ASP A 185 -8.85 12.79 6.06
CA ASP A 185 -9.72 11.73 5.50
C ASP A 185 -10.19 12.03 4.07
N TRP A 186 -9.29 11.84 3.11
CA TRP A 186 -9.40 12.32 1.74
C TRP A 186 -9.22 11.11 0.85
N GLY A 187 -10.22 10.23 0.89
CA GLY A 187 -10.36 9.21 -0.15
C GLY A 187 -10.34 9.86 -1.53
N LEU A 188 -10.02 9.08 -2.57
CA LEU A 188 -9.85 9.56 -3.95
C LEU A 188 -10.98 10.50 -4.41
N VAL A 189 -12.23 10.19 -4.06
CA VAL A 189 -13.40 11.04 -4.36
C VAL A 189 -13.33 12.39 -3.66
N ALA A 190 -13.02 12.42 -2.36
CA ALA A 190 -12.89 13.65 -1.59
C ALA A 190 -11.71 14.51 -2.08
N PHE A 191 -10.57 13.88 -2.40
CA PHE A 191 -9.44 14.55 -3.04
C PHE A 191 -9.86 15.23 -4.33
N VAL A 192 -10.49 14.47 -5.21
CA VAL A 192 -10.89 14.95 -6.52
C VAL A 192 -11.97 16.05 -6.42
N ARG A 193 -12.96 15.92 -5.53
CA ARG A 193 -13.95 16.98 -5.26
C ARG A 193 -13.32 18.23 -4.63
N GLY A 194 -12.31 18.06 -3.79
CA GLY A 194 -11.55 19.15 -3.19
C GLY A 194 -10.79 20.00 -4.21
N LEU A 195 -10.46 19.43 -5.38
CA LEU A 195 -9.88 20.19 -6.49
C LEU A 195 -10.90 21.17 -7.11
N ASN A 196 -12.18 20.82 -7.16
CA ASN A 196 -13.24 21.70 -7.70
C ASN A 196 -13.34 23.01 -6.94
N THR A 197 -13.24 22.96 -5.62
CA THR A 197 -13.46 24.14 -4.76
C THR A 197 -12.27 25.09 -4.74
N ASN A 198 -11.06 24.58 -4.95
CA ASN A 198 -9.83 25.34 -4.73
C ASN A 198 -9.08 25.74 -6.01
N TYR A 199 -9.34 25.08 -7.16
CA TYR A 199 -8.54 25.22 -8.38
C TYR A 199 -9.36 25.50 -9.64
N ALA A 200 -10.45 26.25 -9.50
CA ALA A 200 -11.37 26.59 -10.59
C ALA A 200 -10.66 27.22 -11.83
N GLN A 201 -9.50 27.85 -11.65
CA GLN A 201 -8.80 28.55 -12.74
C GLN A 201 -7.66 27.75 -13.38
N LEU A 202 -6.88 26.96 -12.61
CA LEU A 202 -5.78 26.14 -13.12
C LEU A 202 -5.62 24.89 -12.23
N PRO A 203 -6.18 23.74 -12.62
CA PRO A 203 -5.93 22.51 -11.89
C PRO A 203 -4.46 22.10 -12.06
N PRO A 204 -3.84 21.58 -11.00
CA PRO A 204 -2.47 21.09 -11.05
C PRO A 204 -2.31 20.03 -12.15
N ASN A 205 -1.14 20.02 -12.82
CA ASN A 205 -0.81 19.07 -13.89
C ASN A 205 -0.47 17.69 -13.28
N ILE A 206 -1.44 17.07 -12.63
CA ILE A 206 -1.32 15.76 -12.01
C ILE A 206 -1.26 14.72 -13.13
N ARG A 207 -0.11 14.05 -13.23
CA ARG A 207 0.15 13.00 -14.21
C ARG A 207 0.27 11.61 -13.59
N SER A 208 0.46 11.55 -12.28
CA SER A 208 0.66 10.33 -11.53
C SER A 208 -0.13 10.38 -10.23
N ILE A 209 -0.82 9.28 -9.92
CA ILE A 209 -1.50 9.09 -8.64
C ILE A 209 -1.05 7.75 -8.09
N ARG A 210 -0.65 7.74 -6.82
CA ARG A 210 -0.47 6.55 -6.01
C ARG A 210 -1.59 6.47 -5.00
N TRP A 211 -2.37 5.40 -5.03
CA TRP A 211 -3.55 5.23 -4.22
C TRP A 211 -3.46 3.99 -3.34
N PHE A 212 -3.74 4.17 -2.05
CA PHE A 212 -3.79 3.13 -1.03
C PHE A 212 -5.22 2.98 -0.50
N PRO A 213 -6.11 2.25 -1.19
CA PRO A 213 -7.46 2.03 -0.70
C PRO A 213 -7.54 0.80 0.19
N GLN A 214 -8.30 0.92 1.28
CA GLN A 214 -8.92 -0.26 1.87
C GLN A 214 -9.85 -0.92 0.85
N MET A 215 -9.87 -2.26 0.82
CA MET A 215 -10.61 -3.02 -0.20
C MET A 215 -12.10 -2.67 -0.27
N TYR A 216 -12.77 -2.49 0.87
CA TYR A 216 -14.19 -2.11 0.88
C TYR A 216 -14.44 -0.66 0.41
N LEU A 217 -13.43 0.22 0.47
CA LEU A 217 -13.51 1.59 -0.03
C LEU A 217 -13.15 1.70 -1.51
N LEU A 218 -12.40 0.73 -2.06
CA LEU A 218 -12.08 0.67 -3.50
C LEU A 218 -13.36 0.64 -4.33
N GLU A 219 -14.22 -0.35 -4.10
CA GLU A 219 -15.49 -0.53 -4.83
C GLU A 219 -16.40 0.69 -4.69
N ARG A 220 -16.53 1.20 -3.45
CA ARG A 220 -17.30 2.43 -3.18
C ARG A 220 -16.74 3.64 -3.93
N SER A 221 -15.43 3.82 -3.93
CA SER A 221 -14.79 4.95 -4.61
C SER A 221 -15.00 4.87 -6.12
N VAL A 222 -14.95 3.68 -6.72
CA VAL A 222 -15.22 3.54 -8.17
C VAL A 222 -16.67 3.88 -8.50
N LYS A 223 -17.62 3.42 -7.69
CA LYS A 223 -19.03 3.79 -7.83
C LYS A 223 -19.23 5.31 -7.78
N GLU A 224 -18.56 5.99 -6.85
CA GLU A 224 -18.62 7.45 -6.70
C GLU A 224 -17.85 8.23 -7.78
N LEU A 225 -16.85 7.61 -8.42
CA LEU A 225 -16.08 8.17 -9.54
C LEU A 225 -16.63 7.75 -10.92
N SER A 226 -17.68 6.95 -10.99
CA SER A 226 -18.26 6.55 -12.26
C SER A 226 -19.11 7.70 -12.80
N PRO A 227 -18.92 8.12 -14.07
CA PRO A 227 -19.71 9.19 -14.66
C PRO A 227 -21.17 8.74 -14.78
N GLY A 228 -21.97 9.08 -13.78
CA GLY A 228 -23.41 9.26 -13.91
C GLY A 228 -24.26 8.09 -14.41
N LEU A 229 -24.18 6.91 -13.77
CA LEU A 229 -25.35 6.01 -13.70
C LEU A 229 -26.28 6.36 -12.53
N GLY A 230 -25.78 7.09 -11.53
CA GLY A 230 -26.60 7.75 -10.53
C GLY A 230 -27.11 9.08 -11.07
N GLY A 231 -28.07 9.05 -11.99
CA GLY A 231 -28.75 10.25 -12.46
C GLY A 231 -29.42 10.97 -11.30
N THR A 232 -29.09 12.26 -11.08
CA THR A 232 -30.07 13.22 -10.53
C THR A 232 -29.72 14.71 -10.60
N GLN A 233 -28.53 15.17 -11.04
CA GLN A 233 -28.25 16.63 -11.00
C GLN A 233 -27.55 17.29 -12.20
N LEU A 234 -27.34 16.60 -13.32
CA LEU A 234 -27.23 17.29 -14.62
C LEU A 234 -28.61 17.37 -15.25
N GLY A 235 -29.51 18.12 -14.61
CA GLY A 235 -30.77 18.55 -15.22
C GLY A 235 -30.57 19.65 -16.27
N ASP A 236 -29.32 20.05 -16.53
CA ASP A 236 -28.97 21.05 -17.52
C ASP A 236 -28.39 20.36 -18.76
N ASN A 237 -29.23 20.20 -19.78
CA ASN A 237 -28.84 19.67 -21.10
C ASN A 237 -27.66 20.45 -21.70
N ASP A 238 -27.49 21.72 -21.31
CA ASP A 238 -26.43 22.61 -21.80
C ASP A 238 -25.05 22.21 -21.26
N GLY A 239 -24.97 21.80 -19.98
CA GLY A 239 -23.71 21.31 -19.38
C GLY A 239 -23.21 20.03 -20.06
N ARG A 240 -24.14 19.14 -20.43
CA ARG A 240 -23.82 17.95 -21.20
C ARG A 240 -23.34 18.32 -22.61
N ALA A 241 -24.09 19.12 -23.37
CA ALA A 241 -23.70 19.54 -24.72
C ALA A 241 -22.31 20.23 -24.75
N HIS A 242 -22.00 21.04 -23.74
CA HIS A 242 -20.69 21.68 -23.60
C HIS A 242 -19.56 20.65 -23.39
N LEU A 243 -19.76 19.65 -22.53
CA LEU A 243 -18.81 18.56 -22.33
C LEU A 243 -18.57 17.77 -23.63
N ILE A 244 -19.64 17.47 -24.39
CA ILE A 244 -19.56 16.81 -25.70
C ILE A 244 -18.68 17.62 -26.65
N SER A 245 -18.94 18.93 -26.76
CA SER A 245 -18.19 19.83 -27.62
C SER A 245 -16.70 19.84 -27.27
N GLN A 246 -16.36 20.00 -25.99
CA GLN A 246 -14.96 19.99 -25.51
C GLN A 246 -14.25 18.67 -25.85
N LEU A 247 -14.87 17.53 -25.50
CA LEU A 247 -14.28 16.22 -25.73
C LEU A 247 -14.08 15.92 -27.22
N SER A 248 -15.03 16.31 -28.08
CA SER A 248 -14.91 16.11 -29.54
C SER A 248 -13.75 16.90 -30.16
N GLN A 249 -13.39 18.03 -29.55
CA GLN A 249 -12.26 18.87 -29.94
C GLN A 249 -10.93 18.42 -29.31
N GLY A 250 -10.93 17.33 -28.53
CA GLY A 250 -9.76 16.85 -27.79
C GLY A 250 -9.40 17.72 -26.57
N LEU A 251 -10.29 18.64 -26.19
CA LEU A 251 -10.12 19.46 -24.99
C LEU A 251 -10.47 18.63 -23.75
N ALA A 252 -9.77 18.90 -22.65
CA ALA A 252 -10.05 18.24 -21.40
C ALA A 252 -11.40 18.71 -20.83
N PRO A 253 -12.16 17.85 -20.13
CA PRO A 253 -13.42 18.22 -19.49
C PRO A 253 -13.31 19.47 -18.61
N ALA A 254 -14.38 20.27 -18.60
CA ALA A 254 -14.54 21.39 -17.67
C ALA A 254 -14.52 20.94 -16.20
N GLU A 255 -15.16 19.81 -15.91
CA GLU A 255 -15.25 19.28 -14.54
C GLU A 255 -13.87 18.79 -14.07
N PRO A 256 -13.34 19.32 -12.95
CA PRO A 256 -11.96 19.04 -12.54
C PRO A 256 -11.71 17.55 -12.19
N VAL A 257 -12.74 16.83 -11.75
CA VAL A 257 -12.70 15.38 -11.55
C VAL A 257 -12.23 14.64 -12.80
N TRP A 258 -12.93 14.86 -13.89
CA TRP A 258 -12.60 14.23 -15.15
C TRP A 258 -11.33 14.78 -15.74
N ARG A 259 -11.03 16.06 -15.52
CA ARG A 259 -9.80 16.66 -16.01
C ARG A 259 -8.57 15.98 -15.43
N VAL A 260 -8.56 15.69 -14.12
CA VAL A 260 -7.46 15.00 -13.42
C VAL A 260 -7.34 13.56 -13.90
N LEU A 261 -8.45 12.82 -13.96
CA LEU A 261 -8.43 11.43 -14.44
C LEU A 261 -8.02 11.37 -15.92
N HIS A 262 -8.47 12.30 -16.74
CA HIS A 262 -8.13 12.39 -18.16
C HIS A 262 -6.67 12.78 -18.39
N SER A 263 -6.06 13.60 -17.54
CA SER A 263 -4.63 13.97 -17.65
C SER A 263 -3.69 12.91 -17.10
N LEU A 264 -4.21 11.91 -16.41
CA LEU A 264 -3.40 10.93 -15.71
C LEU A 264 -2.64 10.04 -16.70
N GLU A 265 -1.31 9.99 -16.55
CA GLU A 265 -0.40 9.15 -17.32
C GLU A 265 -0.03 7.88 -16.53
N HIS A 266 0.00 7.94 -15.21
CA HIS A 266 0.44 6.85 -14.33
C HIS A 266 -0.54 6.67 -13.15
N PHE A 267 -1.08 5.48 -12.97
CA PHE A 267 -1.93 5.16 -11.82
C PHE A 267 -1.35 3.98 -11.08
N HIS A 268 -1.01 4.15 -9.81
CA HIS A 268 -0.44 3.10 -8.99
C HIS A 268 -1.37 2.79 -7.82
N LEU A 269 -2.07 1.66 -7.90
CA LEU A 269 -2.87 1.11 -6.82
C LEU A 269 -1.99 0.23 -5.91
N THR A 270 -2.01 0.46 -4.60
CA THR A 270 -1.34 -0.42 -3.64
C THR A 270 -2.33 -0.93 -2.61
N ILE A 271 -2.52 -2.25 -2.57
CA ILE A 271 -3.33 -2.94 -1.57
C ILE A 271 -2.36 -3.52 -0.55
N ARG A 272 -2.19 -2.84 0.58
CA ARG A 272 -1.31 -3.30 1.67
C ARG A 272 -1.89 -4.52 2.35
N ARG A 273 -1.08 -5.22 3.14
CA ARG A 273 -1.57 -6.32 3.97
C ARG A 273 -2.81 -5.94 4.77
N THR A 274 -2.86 -4.72 5.31
CA THR A 274 -3.96 -4.29 6.17
C THR A 274 -5.10 -3.63 5.43
N ASP A 275 -4.94 -3.40 4.13
CA ASP A 275 -6.02 -2.90 3.29
C ASP A 275 -6.99 -4.03 2.90
N TRP A 276 -6.57 -5.29 2.99
CA TRP A 276 -7.44 -6.45 2.80
C TRP A 276 -8.56 -6.51 3.84
N ASP A 277 -9.73 -6.94 3.39
CA ASP A 277 -10.89 -7.11 4.26
C ASP A 277 -10.61 -8.16 5.35
N ARG A 278 -10.83 -7.77 6.62
CA ARG A 278 -10.65 -8.63 7.81
C ARG A 278 -9.32 -9.39 7.84
N TRP A 279 -8.23 -8.75 7.41
CA TRP A 279 -6.89 -9.33 7.52
C TRP A 279 -6.52 -9.67 8.98
N GLU A 280 -7.06 -8.92 9.95
CA GLU A 280 -6.86 -9.17 11.38
C GLU A 280 -7.37 -10.57 11.78
N ASP A 281 -8.37 -11.08 11.09
CA ASP A 281 -9.03 -12.34 11.38
C ASP A 281 -8.43 -13.53 10.60
N ASN A 282 -7.32 -13.30 9.90
CA ASN A 282 -6.72 -14.26 8.95
C ASN A 282 -7.70 -14.75 7.87
N LYS A 283 -8.69 -13.92 7.51
CA LYS A 283 -9.64 -14.26 6.46
C LYS A 283 -8.91 -14.51 5.14
N ALA A 284 -9.46 -15.39 4.30
CA ALA A 284 -8.94 -15.62 2.95
C ALA A 284 -8.90 -14.32 2.15
N LEU A 285 -7.86 -14.15 1.35
CA LEU A 285 -7.71 -12.99 0.47
C LEU A 285 -8.79 -13.05 -0.61
N ALA A 286 -9.52 -11.94 -0.76
CA ALA A 286 -10.56 -11.82 -1.77
C ALA A 286 -10.52 -10.44 -2.43
N ILE A 287 -10.48 -10.42 -3.76
CA ILE A 287 -10.60 -9.24 -4.61
C ILE A 287 -11.27 -9.68 -5.91
N ASN A 288 -12.31 -9.00 -6.37
CA ASN A 288 -12.90 -9.28 -7.67
C ASN A 288 -12.99 -7.97 -8.48
N PRO A 289 -12.29 -7.83 -9.62
CA PRO A 289 -12.36 -6.63 -10.42
C PRO A 289 -13.65 -6.52 -11.23
N TYR A 290 -14.36 -7.64 -11.48
CA TYR A 290 -15.47 -7.72 -12.43
C TYR A 290 -16.86 -7.59 -11.80
N GLN A 291 -17.01 -7.90 -10.52
CA GLN A 291 -18.30 -7.86 -9.85
C GLN A 291 -18.26 -6.86 -8.69
N TYR A 292 -19.25 -5.97 -8.63
CA TYR A 292 -19.47 -5.13 -7.46
C TYR A 292 -20.21 -5.95 -6.41
N SER A 293 -19.78 -5.87 -5.16
CA SER A 293 -20.54 -6.40 -4.04
C SER A 293 -20.86 -5.25 -3.09
N ASP A 294 -22.11 -5.11 -2.66
CA ASP A 294 -22.47 -4.13 -1.62
C ASP A 294 -22.02 -4.64 -0.24
N GLY A 295 -20.73 -4.95 -0.11
CA GLY A 295 -20.15 -5.68 1.00
C GLY A 295 -18.80 -6.32 0.66
N GLN A 296 -18.59 -7.53 1.17
CA GLN A 296 -17.34 -8.26 1.00
C GLN A 296 -17.40 -9.07 -0.30
N PRO A 297 -16.38 -9.00 -1.17
CA PRO A 297 -16.33 -9.86 -2.34
C PRO A 297 -16.40 -11.32 -1.87
N SER A 298 -17.40 -12.04 -2.36
CA SER A 298 -17.56 -13.46 -2.04
C SER A 298 -16.36 -14.22 -2.62
N LEU A 299 -15.63 -14.91 -1.75
CA LEU A 299 -14.50 -15.75 -2.14
C LEU A 299 -14.92 -16.77 -3.22
N GLU A 300 -16.11 -17.34 -3.08
CA GLU A 300 -16.67 -18.29 -4.04
C GLU A 300 -16.89 -17.65 -5.42
N THR A 301 -17.38 -16.41 -5.43
CA THR A 301 -17.55 -15.65 -6.67
C THR A 301 -16.22 -15.31 -7.32
N MET A 302 -15.24 -14.87 -6.52
CA MET A 302 -13.88 -14.65 -7.00
C MET A 302 -13.29 -15.91 -7.63
N GLN A 303 -13.39 -17.06 -6.95
CA GLN A 303 -12.85 -18.34 -7.43
C GLN A 303 -13.54 -18.82 -8.72
N ARG A 304 -14.86 -18.59 -8.83
CA ARG A 304 -15.61 -18.87 -10.06
C ARG A 304 -15.09 -18.04 -11.23
N ASP A 305 -14.98 -16.72 -11.04
CA ASP A 305 -14.53 -15.80 -12.09
C ASP A 305 -13.05 -16.02 -12.45
N MET A 306 -12.23 -16.38 -11.47
CA MET A 306 -10.85 -16.81 -11.65
C MET A 306 -10.78 -18.04 -12.55
N ARG A 307 -11.60 -19.07 -12.28
CA ARG A 307 -11.69 -20.26 -13.13
C ARG A 307 -12.15 -19.93 -14.55
N THR A 308 -13.19 -19.12 -14.69
CA THR A 308 -13.70 -18.68 -16.01
C THR A 308 -12.60 -17.96 -16.82
N SER A 309 -11.80 -17.12 -16.15
CA SER A 309 -10.71 -16.38 -16.80
C SER A 309 -9.51 -17.27 -17.15
N MET A 310 -9.02 -18.04 -16.18
CA MET A 310 -7.75 -18.74 -16.29
C MET A 310 -7.86 -20.12 -16.95
N VAL A 311 -8.99 -20.80 -16.78
CA VAL A 311 -9.20 -22.17 -17.30
C VAL A 311 -10.00 -22.13 -18.60
N GLU A 312 -11.08 -21.36 -18.65
CA GLU A 312 -11.94 -21.31 -19.85
C GLU A 312 -11.47 -20.26 -20.87
N GLY A 313 -10.56 -19.35 -20.49
CA GLY A 313 -10.08 -18.26 -21.35
C GLY A 313 -11.16 -17.20 -21.65
N LYS A 314 -12.24 -17.16 -20.87
CA LYS A 314 -13.38 -16.23 -21.07
C LYS A 314 -13.31 -15.10 -20.07
N GLN A 315 -13.75 -13.91 -20.47
CA GLN A 315 -13.88 -12.80 -19.52
C GLN A 315 -15.11 -13.02 -18.63
N PRO A 316 -14.97 -12.85 -17.30
CA PRO A 316 -16.10 -12.88 -16.39
C PRO A 316 -17.13 -11.79 -16.72
N PRO A 317 -18.40 -11.99 -16.34
CA PRO A 317 -19.42 -10.95 -16.42
C PRO A 317 -18.96 -9.70 -15.66
N CYS A 318 -19.01 -8.55 -16.33
CA CYS A 318 -18.55 -7.28 -15.78
C CYS A 318 -19.75 -6.42 -15.34
N ASP A 319 -19.89 -6.19 -14.04
CA ASP A 319 -20.83 -5.23 -13.47
C ASP A 319 -20.39 -3.81 -13.86
N VAL A 320 -21.36 -2.95 -14.12
CA VAL A 320 -21.12 -1.55 -14.43
C VAL A 320 -20.47 -0.79 -13.27
N ASN A 321 -20.70 -1.23 -12.02
CA ASN A 321 -20.11 -0.65 -10.82
C ASN A 321 -18.81 -1.35 -10.39
N SER A 322 -18.34 -2.35 -11.14
CA SER A 322 -17.13 -3.09 -10.79
C SER A 322 -15.89 -2.20 -10.89
N TRP A 323 -14.88 -2.45 -10.04
CA TRP A 323 -13.75 -1.53 -9.98
C TRP A 323 -12.81 -1.62 -11.19
N ILE A 324 -12.90 -2.67 -12.03
CA ILE A 324 -12.20 -2.73 -13.33
C ILE A 324 -12.60 -1.59 -14.25
N THR A 325 -13.75 -0.95 -13.99
CA THR A 325 -14.24 0.21 -14.73
C THR A 325 -13.54 1.52 -14.35
N LEU A 326 -12.73 1.54 -13.29
CA LEU A 326 -12.02 2.74 -12.80
C LEU A 326 -11.18 3.43 -13.88
N CYS A 327 -10.53 2.65 -14.74
CA CYS A 327 -9.65 3.18 -15.77
C CYS A 327 -10.40 3.67 -17.02
N ARG A 328 -11.74 3.48 -17.09
CA ARG A 328 -12.55 3.85 -18.27
C ARG A 328 -12.35 5.30 -18.68
N THR A 329 -12.06 6.17 -17.71
CA THR A 329 -11.94 7.61 -17.93
C THR A 329 -10.50 8.12 -18.06
N MET A 330 -9.51 7.27 -17.82
CA MET A 330 -8.09 7.63 -17.81
C MET A 330 -7.46 7.50 -19.21
N ARG A 331 -7.89 8.34 -20.15
CA ARG A 331 -7.53 8.21 -21.59
C ARG A 331 -6.04 8.39 -21.89
N LYS A 332 -5.33 9.16 -21.07
CA LYS A 332 -3.88 9.36 -21.22
C LYS A 332 -3.04 8.36 -20.43
N LEU A 333 -3.68 7.36 -19.81
CA LEU A 333 -2.98 6.42 -18.96
C LEU A 333 -2.00 5.60 -19.80
N LYS A 334 -0.71 5.75 -19.50
CA LYS A 334 0.39 4.99 -20.09
C LYS A 334 0.69 3.74 -19.28
N THR A 335 0.51 3.81 -17.97
CA THR A 335 0.78 2.69 -17.06
C THR A 335 -0.25 2.66 -15.94
N LEU A 336 -0.86 1.49 -15.77
CA LEU A 336 -1.52 1.10 -14.53
C LEU A 336 -0.58 0.15 -13.79
N THR A 337 -0.28 0.42 -12.53
CA THR A 337 0.51 -0.47 -11.68
C THR A 337 -0.33 -0.87 -10.49
N ILE A 338 -0.36 -2.17 -10.17
CA ILE A 338 -1.04 -2.67 -8.98
C ILE A 338 -0.02 -3.46 -8.15
N SER A 339 0.17 -3.03 -6.91
CA SER A 339 0.99 -3.71 -5.92
C SER A 339 0.10 -4.40 -4.90
N PHE A 340 0.19 -5.72 -4.84
CA PHE A 340 -0.50 -6.55 -3.86
C PHE A 340 0.48 -6.93 -2.76
N GLU A 341 0.15 -6.63 -1.51
CA GLU A 341 0.97 -6.98 -0.35
C GLU A 341 0.21 -7.90 0.59
N THR A 342 0.86 -8.95 1.07
CA THR A 342 0.33 -9.82 2.13
C THR A 342 1.45 -10.35 3.02
N SER A 343 1.15 -11.22 3.97
CA SER A 343 2.15 -11.93 4.76
C SER A 343 2.53 -13.27 4.14
N GLU A 344 3.66 -13.82 4.58
CA GLU A 344 4.15 -15.15 4.22
C GLU A 344 3.12 -16.28 4.38
N ASP A 345 2.25 -16.23 5.41
CA ASP A 345 1.21 -17.25 5.63
C ASP A 345 0.07 -17.22 4.60
N LYS A 346 0.02 -16.20 3.74
CA LYS A 346 -0.97 -16.02 2.66
C LYS A 346 -0.31 -15.98 1.29
N LYS A 347 0.92 -16.47 1.17
CA LYS A 347 1.71 -16.45 -0.07
C LYS A 347 0.95 -17.12 -1.21
N ASP A 348 0.48 -18.35 -1.01
CA ASP A 348 -0.12 -19.15 -2.08
C ASP A 348 -1.43 -18.51 -2.57
N GLU A 349 -2.29 -18.07 -1.65
CA GLU A 349 -3.53 -17.31 -1.98
C GLU A 349 -3.21 -16.06 -2.82
N MET A 350 -2.12 -15.36 -2.51
CA MET A 350 -1.69 -14.18 -3.27
C MET A 350 -1.10 -14.54 -4.64
N GLU A 351 -0.35 -15.63 -4.74
CA GLU A 351 0.21 -16.08 -6.02
C GLU A 351 -0.91 -16.47 -7.00
N ASP A 352 -1.99 -17.09 -6.51
CA ASP A 352 -3.20 -17.35 -7.30
C ASP A 352 -3.88 -16.06 -7.78
N ILE A 353 -4.07 -15.08 -6.88
CA ILE A 353 -4.64 -13.77 -7.23
C ILE A 353 -3.76 -13.04 -8.25
N VAL A 354 -2.43 -13.07 -8.09
CA VAL A 354 -1.49 -12.41 -9.00
C VAL A 354 -1.47 -13.11 -10.37
N ALA A 355 -1.57 -14.44 -10.40
CA ALA A 355 -1.70 -15.21 -11.63
C ALA A 355 -2.99 -14.83 -12.37
N TRP A 356 -4.11 -14.74 -11.66
CA TRP A 356 -5.37 -14.28 -12.22
C TRP A 356 -5.33 -12.82 -12.67
N ALA A 357 -4.68 -11.94 -11.91
CA ALA A 357 -4.61 -10.51 -12.21
C ALA A 357 -3.96 -10.22 -13.57
N ARG A 358 -3.06 -11.08 -14.04
CA ARG A 358 -2.49 -10.99 -15.39
C ARG A 358 -3.53 -11.12 -16.51
N THR A 359 -4.64 -11.78 -16.25
CA THR A 359 -5.75 -11.93 -17.21
C THR A 359 -6.68 -10.71 -17.22
N TRP A 360 -6.56 -9.80 -16.25
CA TRP A 360 -7.41 -8.62 -16.16
C TRP A 360 -7.17 -7.68 -17.33
N ARG A 361 -8.27 -7.20 -17.92
CA ARG A 361 -8.26 -6.22 -19.00
C ARG A 361 -9.08 -5.02 -18.59
N PHE A 362 -8.44 -3.88 -18.41
CA PHE A 362 -9.14 -2.64 -18.05
C PHE A 362 -9.50 -1.89 -19.33
N GLY A 363 -10.79 -1.87 -19.66
CA GLY A 363 -11.26 -1.12 -20.82
C GLY A 363 -11.16 0.38 -20.59
N VAL A 364 -10.52 1.09 -21.51
CA VAL A 364 -10.54 2.55 -21.56
C VAL A 364 -11.52 2.97 -22.64
N LEU A 365 -12.54 3.74 -22.24
CA LEU A 365 -13.62 4.09 -23.16
C LEU A 365 -13.21 5.18 -24.13
N SER A 366 -13.81 5.12 -25.31
CA SER A 366 -13.85 6.27 -26.20
C SER A 366 -14.54 7.45 -25.54
N TRP A 367 -14.08 8.66 -25.83
CA TRP A 367 -14.83 9.87 -25.43
C TRP A 367 -16.26 9.85 -25.98
N ARG A 368 -16.49 9.15 -27.09
CA ARG A 368 -17.81 8.98 -27.71
C ARG A 368 -18.82 8.25 -26.80
N CYS A 369 -18.35 7.44 -25.85
CA CYS A 369 -19.21 6.77 -24.88
C CYS A 369 -19.81 7.76 -23.87
N TRP A 370 -19.15 8.90 -23.64
CA TRP A 370 -19.55 9.87 -22.62
C TRP A 370 -20.65 10.80 -23.11
N VAL A 371 -20.95 10.72 -24.40
CA VAL A 371 -21.84 11.63 -25.10
C VAL A 371 -23.07 10.89 -25.63
N ASP A 372 -23.23 9.61 -25.26
CA ASP A 372 -24.20 8.63 -25.78
C ASP A 372 -24.28 8.54 -27.32
N GLN A 373 -23.22 8.95 -28.03
CA GLN A 373 -23.18 8.89 -29.50
C GLN A 373 -22.81 7.50 -30.03
N ALA A 374 -22.26 6.63 -29.18
CA ALA A 374 -22.05 5.22 -29.50
C ALA A 374 -22.07 4.40 -28.20
N PRO A 375 -22.79 3.26 -28.14
CA PRO A 375 -22.78 2.42 -26.96
C PRO A 375 -21.37 1.88 -26.71
N ASN A 376 -20.79 2.27 -25.56
CA ASN A 376 -19.65 1.64 -24.88
C ASN A 376 -18.50 1.11 -25.76
N LYS A 377 -18.11 1.85 -26.81
CA LYS A 377 -16.93 1.47 -27.61
C LYS A 377 -15.64 1.70 -26.80
N THR A 378 -14.98 0.61 -26.43
CA THR A 378 -13.64 0.63 -25.85
C THR A 378 -12.63 1.09 -26.91
N ASP A 379 -11.82 2.12 -26.61
CA ASP A 379 -10.74 2.59 -27.49
C ASP A 379 -9.54 1.62 -27.43
N PHE A 380 -9.14 1.24 -26.21
CA PHE A 380 -8.03 0.32 -25.94
C PHE A 380 -8.24 -0.39 -24.61
N TYR A 381 -7.54 -1.52 -24.42
CA TYR A 381 -7.48 -2.19 -23.13
C TYR A 381 -6.12 -1.94 -22.49
N LEU A 382 -6.07 -1.82 -21.16
CA LEU A 382 -4.83 -1.97 -20.43
C LEU A 382 -4.64 -3.47 -20.17
N ILE A 383 -3.57 -4.03 -20.73
CA ILE A 383 -3.22 -5.44 -20.65
C ILE A 383 -1.92 -5.57 -19.88
N ALA A 384 -1.82 -6.61 -19.04
CA ALA A 384 -0.64 -6.84 -18.21
C ALA A 384 0.59 -7.01 -19.11
N GLU A 385 1.72 -6.42 -18.71
CA GLU A 385 3.00 -6.67 -19.36
C GLU A 385 3.32 -8.17 -19.31
N ASP A 386 3.87 -8.70 -20.41
CA ASP A 386 4.39 -10.07 -20.49
C ASP A 386 5.72 -10.22 -19.73
N LYS A 387 5.68 -9.86 -18.45
CA LYS A 387 6.82 -9.93 -17.53
C LYS A 387 6.41 -10.66 -16.26
N PRO A 388 7.37 -11.35 -15.61
CA PRO A 388 7.20 -11.80 -14.24
C PRO A 388 6.73 -10.64 -13.35
N ALA A 389 5.76 -10.90 -12.46
CA ALA A 389 5.40 -9.93 -11.44
C ALA A 389 6.66 -9.56 -10.64
N ARG A 390 6.91 -8.26 -10.44
CA ARG A 390 8.04 -7.83 -9.63
C ARG A 390 7.77 -8.23 -8.18
N LYS A 391 8.64 -9.06 -7.63
CA LYS A 391 8.58 -9.54 -6.25
C LYS A 391 9.46 -8.66 -5.36
N MET A 392 8.97 -8.36 -4.16
CA MET A 392 9.72 -7.69 -3.10
C MET A 392 9.23 -8.24 -1.77
N SER A 393 10.09 -8.27 -0.76
CA SER A 393 9.67 -8.59 0.60
C SER A 393 10.40 -7.75 1.62
N TRP A 394 9.78 -7.64 2.79
CA TRP A 394 10.33 -6.91 3.92
C TRP A 394 9.81 -7.48 5.22
N ARG A 395 10.55 -7.28 6.32
CA ARG A 395 10.09 -7.71 7.64
C ARG A 395 9.07 -6.70 8.19
N GLY A 396 7.85 -7.15 8.40
CA GLY A 396 6.81 -6.34 9.01
C GLY A 396 7.07 -6.04 10.49
N LEU A 397 6.24 -5.15 11.05
CA LEU A 397 6.17 -4.86 12.47
C LEU A 397 5.22 -5.82 13.18
N LYS A 398 5.28 -5.86 14.52
CA LYS A 398 4.45 -6.76 15.35
C LYS A 398 2.94 -6.64 15.06
N HIS A 399 2.45 -5.45 14.72
CA HIS A 399 1.03 -5.24 14.47
C HIS A 399 0.56 -5.84 13.14
N HIS A 400 1.46 -6.14 12.19
CA HIS A 400 1.08 -6.81 10.95
C HIS A 400 0.75 -8.30 11.17
N TRP A 401 1.00 -8.88 12.34
CA TRP A 401 0.51 -10.23 12.62
C TRP A 401 -1.02 -10.25 12.65
N SER A 402 -1.64 -11.26 12.04
CA SER A 402 -3.05 -11.54 12.26
C SER A 402 -3.31 -11.80 13.76
N ASP A 403 -4.50 -11.50 14.26
CA ASP A 403 -4.92 -11.90 15.62
C ASP A 403 -5.07 -13.42 15.72
N PHE A 404 -5.29 -14.10 14.59
CA PHE A 404 -5.49 -15.54 14.52
C PHE A 404 -4.30 -16.23 13.85
N CYS A 405 -4.00 -17.45 14.31
CA CYS A 405 -3.00 -18.30 13.69
C CYS A 405 -3.53 -18.89 12.40
N SER A 406 -2.76 -18.79 11.31
CA SER A 406 -3.15 -19.31 10.00
C SER A 406 -3.30 -20.82 9.93
N ALA A 407 -2.60 -21.56 10.79
CA ALA A 407 -2.63 -23.01 10.80
C ALA A 407 -3.71 -23.61 11.71
N CYS A 408 -3.90 -23.07 12.92
CA CYS A 408 -4.82 -23.67 13.91
C CYS A 408 -6.06 -22.81 14.21
N GLY A 409 -6.17 -21.61 13.65
CA GLY A 409 -7.28 -20.70 13.91
C GLY A 409 -7.37 -20.18 15.35
N ALA A 410 -6.41 -20.52 16.22
CA ALA A 410 -6.36 -19.97 17.57
C ALA A 410 -6.06 -18.47 17.52
N GLY A 411 -6.71 -17.70 18.41
CA GLY A 411 -6.50 -16.26 18.52
C GLY A 411 -5.15 -15.90 19.16
N GLN A 412 -5.16 -14.90 20.05
CA GLN A 412 -3.95 -14.48 20.77
C GLN A 412 -3.45 -15.50 21.80
N GLU A 413 -4.28 -16.49 22.15
CA GLU A 413 -3.88 -17.57 23.05
C GLU A 413 -2.94 -18.53 22.33
N LEU A 414 -1.74 -18.65 22.90
CA LEU A 414 -0.74 -19.59 22.41
C LEU A 414 -1.26 -21.01 22.53
N ARG A 415 -1.33 -21.69 21.39
CA ARG A 415 -1.44 -23.14 21.32
C ARG A 415 -0.04 -23.74 21.29
N PRO A 416 0.45 -24.36 22.39
CA PRO A 416 1.81 -24.90 22.46
C PRO A 416 2.02 -26.08 21.49
N ASP A 417 0.93 -26.74 21.08
CA ASP A 417 0.89 -27.80 20.09
C ASP A 417 0.99 -27.30 18.64
N CYS A 418 0.91 -25.98 18.40
CA CYS A 418 0.96 -25.41 17.06
C CYS A 418 2.33 -24.76 16.75
N GLY A 419 3.11 -25.38 15.86
CA GLY A 419 4.41 -24.84 15.43
C GLY A 419 4.36 -23.41 14.89
N HIS A 420 3.26 -23.02 14.23
CA HIS A 420 3.07 -21.65 13.73
C HIS A 420 2.86 -20.64 14.88
N CYS A 421 2.12 -21.02 15.92
CA CYS A 421 1.95 -20.18 17.13
C CYS A 421 3.28 -19.99 17.84
N LEU A 422 4.07 -21.06 17.98
CA LEU A 422 5.41 -21.01 18.58
C LEU A 422 6.35 -20.11 17.77
N LYS A 423 6.40 -20.24 16.44
CA LYS A 423 7.21 -19.38 15.55
C LYS A 423 6.80 -17.91 15.67
N LYS A 424 5.50 -17.62 15.56
CA LYS A 424 4.94 -16.27 15.73
C LYS A 424 5.34 -15.67 17.07
N HIS A 425 5.22 -16.43 18.16
CA HIS A 425 5.58 -15.96 19.48
C HIS A 425 7.07 -15.69 19.65
N LYS A 426 7.94 -16.57 19.13
CA LYS A 426 9.40 -16.36 19.09
C LYS A 426 9.74 -15.04 18.38
N LEU A 427 9.14 -14.78 17.22
CA LEU A 427 9.32 -13.53 16.46
C LEU A 427 8.78 -12.31 17.22
N LEU A 428 7.61 -12.42 17.85
CA LEU A 428 7.03 -11.37 18.68
C LEU A 428 7.93 -11.01 19.87
N GLN A 429 8.55 -11.99 20.53
CA GLN A 429 9.53 -11.76 21.60
C GLN A 429 10.75 -10.98 21.08
N GLN A 430 11.18 -11.26 19.84
CA GLN A 430 12.32 -10.60 19.19
C GLN A 430 12.03 -9.19 18.64
N GLY A 431 10.79 -8.68 18.71
CA GLY A 431 10.49 -7.39 18.07
C GLY A 431 9.97 -7.49 16.64
N LYS A 432 9.94 -8.70 16.04
CA LYS A 432 9.74 -8.92 14.61
C LYS A 432 8.27 -9.19 14.27
N GLY A 433 7.80 -8.63 13.15
CA GLY A 433 6.53 -8.96 12.50
C GLY A 433 6.62 -10.15 11.55
N PRO A 434 5.53 -10.47 10.83
CA PRO A 434 5.57 -11.44 9.74
C PRO A 434 6.46 -10.94 8.61
N ARG A 435 6.94 -11.83 7.77
CA ARG A 435 7.48 -11.39 6.48
C ARG A 435 6.32 -10.90 5.62
N LEU A 436 6.46 -9.71 5.07
CA LEU A 436 5.52 -9.15 4.11
C LEU A 436 6.06 -9.35 2.71
N LEU A 437 5.19 -9.83 1.83
CA LEU A 437 5.47 -10.18 0.46
C LEU A 437 4.66 -9.25 -0.43
N VAL A 438 5.32 -8.64 -1.41
CA VAL A 438 4.73 -7.71 -2.37
C VAL A 438 4.93 -8.27 -3.78
N TRP A 439 3.86 -8.29 -4.56
CA TRP A 439 3.88 -8.54 -6.00
C TRP A 439 3.39 -7.29 -6.71
N THR A 440 4.13 -6.83 -7.72
CA THR A 440 3.75 -5.68 -8.51
C THR A 440 3.60 -6.08 -9.97
N LEU A 441 2.41 -5.84 -10.50
CA LEU A 441 2.07 -6.01 -11.91
C LEU A 441 1.90 -4.62 -12.55
N THR A 442 2.22 -4.53 -13.84
CA THR A 442 2.03 -3.31 -14.64
C THR A 442 1.23 -3.66 -15.88
N TRP A 443 0.24 -2.84 -16.21
CA TRP A 443 -0.57 -2.92 -17.40
C TRP A 443 -0.29 -1.72 -18.30
N ARG A 444 -0.26 -1.95 -19.62
CA ARG A 444 -0.04 -0.93 -20.64
C ARG A 444 -1.14 -0.91 -21.69
N PRO A 445 -1.37 0.22 -22.35
CA PRO A 445 -2.33 0.31 -23.44
C PRO A 445 -2.01 -0.65 -24.58
N GLU A 446 -3.00 -1.41 -24.99
CA GLU A 446 -3.01 -2.20 -26.20
C GLU A 446 -4.26 -1.80 -27.02
N PRO A 447 -4.08 -1.24 -28.23
CA PRO A 447 -5.20 -0.86 -29.08
C PRO A 447 -6.13 -2.05 -29.31
N VAL A 448 -7.45 -1.83 -29.30
CA VAL A 448 -8.38 -2.86 -29.76
C VAL A 448 -8.07 -3.09 -31.23
N ALA A 449 -7.53 -4.26 -31.57
CA ALA A 449 -7.33 -4.63 -32.96
C ALA A 449 -8.67 -4.44 -33.67
N THR A 450 -8.71 -3.51 -34.63
CA THR A 450 -9.86 -3.39 -35.52
C THR A 450 -9.98 -4.77 -36.13
N GLN A 451 -10.99 -5.55 -35.73
CA GLN A 451 -11.34 -6.74 -36.46
C GLN A 451 -11.66 -6.23 -37.85
N VAL A 452 -10.69 -6.31 -38.76
CA VAL A 452 -10.90 -6.08 -40.17
C VAL A 452 -11.82 -7.22 -40.50
N SER A 453 -13.12 -6.91 -40.56
CA SER A 453 -14.15 -7.85 -40.96
C SER A 453 -13.70 -8.38 -42.31
N SER A 454 -13.05 -9.54 -42.30
CA SER A 454 -12.86 -10.36 -43.49
C SER A 454 -14.23 -10.99 -43.78
N GLU A 455 -15.24 -10.14 -43.99
CA GLU A 455 -16.37 -10.49 -44.83
C GLU A 455 -15.75 -10.58 -46.22
N GLY A 456 -15.26 -11.79 -46.52
CA GLY A 456 -14.95 -12.17 -47.88
C GLY A 456 -16.22 -11.95 -48.68
N ASN A 457 -16.14 -11.05 -49.66
CA ASN A 457 -16.94 -11.18 -50.86
C ASN A 457 -16.58 -12.56 -51.43
N GLU A 458 -17.35 -13.59 -51.09
CA GLU A 458 -17.46 -14.76 -51.95
C GLU A 458 -17.96 -14.24 -53.30
N PRO A 459 -17.20 -14.42 -54.40
CA PRO A 459 -17.73 -14.13 -55.71
C PRO A 459 -18.85 -15.13 -56.00
N ASP A 460 -20.06 -14.63 -56.16
CA ASP A 460 -21.17 -15.38 -56.77
C ASP A 460 -20.69 -15.96 -58.10
N ASN A 461 -20.73 -17.29 -58.22
CA ASN A 461 -20.36 -18.05 -59.41
C ASN A 461 -21.56 -18.83 -59.92
#